data_AF-A0A3A4VMS7-F1
#
_entry.id   AF-A0A3A4VMS7-F1
#
_cell.length_a   1.000
_cell.length_b   1.000
_cell.length_c   1.000
_cell.angle_alpha   90.00
_cell.angle_beta   90.00
_cell.angle_gamma   90.00
#
_symmetry.space_group_name_H-M   'P 1'
#
loop_
_entity.id
_entity.type
_entity.pdbx_description
1 polymer ?
#
loop_
_entity_poly.entity_id
_entity_poly.type
_entity_poly.pdbx_seq_one_letter_code
_entity_poly.pdbx_strand_id
1 'polypeptide(L)'
;MNKKIEMQNWYIIAILTLLVIANVGIFIRITKLENQFNEIFNPTTTTIGLEIGTEAPDFTLVSFEGEEASLSDYQGEKVFLVFSSTDCLYCKEFLPEIKEFHNDFPEVKIIMISKGTDEENLAMIEESNLDFDILPWDQDVVQNYQVPGTPFIYLIDEDGNVQFSGKAPLK
;
A
#
# COMPACT_ATOMS: atom_id res chain seq x y z
N MET A 1 56.38 37.09 -35.70
CA MET A 1 55.08 36.69 -36.29
C MET A 1 54.43 35.47 -35.59
N ASN A 2 55.13 34.73 -34.71
CA ASN A 2 54.66 33.45 -34.15
C ASN A 2 53.77 33.55 -32.89
N LYS A 3 53.97 34.56 -32.02
CA LYS A 3 53.26 34.69 -30.73
C LYS A 3 51.74 34.89 -30.84
N LYS A 4 51.26 35.50 -31.93
CA LYS A 4 49.82 35.76 -32.13
C LYS A 4 49.06 34.48 -32.51
N ILE A 5 49.71 33.58 -33.25
CA ILE A 5 49.17 32.27 -33.64
C ILE A 5 49.15 31.32 -32.43
N GLU A 6 50.20 31.33 -31.62
CA GLU A 6 50.25 30.55 -30.36
C GLU A 6 49.15 30.97 -29.37
N MET A 7 48.92 32.29 -29.24
CA MET A 7 47.85 32.81 -28.38
C MET A 7 46.46 32.40 -28.89
N GLN A 8 46.22 32.48 -30.20
CA GLN A 8 44.95 32.08 -30.82
C GLN A 8 44.67 30.58 -30.63
N ASN A 9 45.69 29.73 -30.72
CA ASN A 9 45.54 28.29 -30.49
C ASN A 9 45.20 27.96 -29.03
N TRP A 10 45.78 28.65 -28.05
CA TRP A 10 45.44 28.47 -26.64
C TRP A 10 43.97 28.83 -26.32
N TYR A 11 43.45 29.88 -26.95
CA TYR A 11 42.03 30.24 -26.83
C TYR A 11 41.10 29.16 -27.38
N ILE A 12 41.43 28.59 -28.55
CA ILE A 12 40.64 27.51 -29.14
C ILE A 12 40.64 26.28 -28.22
N ILE A 13 41.80 25.91 -27.67
CA ILE A 13 41.92 24.77 -26.73
C ILE A 13 41.09 25.02 -25.47
N ALA A 14 41.14 26.23 -24.90
CA ALA A 14 40.36 26.58 -23.72
C ALA A 14 38.84 26.49 -23.99
N ILE A 15 38.37 26.99 -25.14
CA ILE A 15 36.97 26.92 -25.55
C ILE A 15 36.53 25.47 -25.75
N LEU A 16 37.34 24.66 -26.44
CA LEU A 16 37.04 23.24 -26.65
C LEU A 16 36.98 22.47 -25.32
N THR A 17 37.88 22.77 -24.39
CA THR A 17 37.90 22.15 -23.07
C THR A 17 36.64 22.50 -22.28
N LEU A 18 36.22 23.76 -22.28
CA LEU A 18 34.98 24.20 -21.62
C LEU A 18 33.74 23.55 -22.24
N LEU A 19 33.69 23.43 -23.57
CA LEU A 19 32.59 22.76 -24.27
C LEU A 19 32.50 21.28 -23.89
N VAL A 20 33.62 20.57 -23.80
CA VAL A 20 33.64 19.16 -23.38
C VAL A 20 33.12 19.02 -21.94
N ILE A 21 33.58 19.87 -21.02
CA ILE A 21 33.13 19.84 -19.61
C ILE A 21 31.61 20.08 -19.52
N ALA A 22 31.08 21.05 -20.28
CA ALA A 22 29.65 21.34 -20.29
C ALA A 22 28.83 20.14 -20.80
N ASN A 23 29.28 19.50 -21.89
CA ASN A 23 28.59 18.32 -22.44
C ASN A 23 28.64 17.11 -21.49
N VAL A 24 29.77 16.87 -20.81
CA VAL A 24 29.88 15.81 -19.79
C VAL A 24 28.94 16.09 -18.60
N GLY A 25 28.86 17.34 -18.15
CA GLY A 25 27.95 17.73 -17.07
C GLY A 25 26.48 17.51 -17.44
N ILE A 26 26.09 17.83 -18.68
CA ILE A 26 24.75 17.58 -19.21
C ILE A 26 24.46 16.08 -19.27
N PHE A 27 25.40 15.28 -19.78
CA PHE A 27 25.26 13.82 -19.84
C PHE A 27 25.03 13.20 -18.45
N ILE A 28 25.81 13.61 -17.44
CA ILE A 28 25.63 13.14 -16.05
C ILE A 28 24.24 13.53 -15.50
N ARG A 29 23.74 14.72 -15.82
CA ARG A 29 22.40 15.18 -15.41
C ARG A 29 21.30 14.36 -16.08
N ILE A 30 21.45 14.06 -17.37
CA ILE A 30 20.51 13.24 -18.13
C ILE A 30 20.47 11.82 -17.55
N THR A 31 21.62 11.16 -17.33
CA THR A 31 21.65 9.81 -16.74
C THR A 31 21.06 9.78 -15.33
N LYS A 32 21.27 10.84 -14.53
CA LYS A 32 20.62 10.95 -13.21
C LYS A 32 19.10 11.06 -13.34
N LEU A 33 18.63 11.85 -14.31
CA LEU A 33 17.20 12.02 -14.59
C LEU A 33 16.57 10.71 -15.09
N GLU A 34 17.24 9.99 -15.99
CA GLU A 34 16.82 8.69 -16.49
C GLU A 34 16.74 7.65 -15.37
N ASN A 35 17.70 7.63 -14.45
CA ASN A 35 17.64 6.74 -13.28
C ASN A 35 16.47 7.07 -12.35
N GLN A 36 16.22 8.36 -12.08
CA GLN A 36 15.06 8.78 -11.28
C GLN A 36 13.74 8.46 -11.99
N PHE A 37 13.70 8.59 -13.32
CA PHE A 37 12.55 8.21 -14.12
C PHE A 37 12.35 6.69 -14.11
N ASN A 38 13.40 5.89 -14.24
CA ASN A 38 13.29 4.43 -14.22
C ASN A 38 12.77 3.88 -12.87
N GLU A 39 13.08 4.51 -11.73
CA GLU A 39 12.47 4.12 -10.44
C GLU A 39 10.98 4.45 -10.35
N ILE A 40 10.52 5.49 -11.05
CA ILE A 40 9.10 5.89 -11.08
C ILE A 40 8.32 4.99 -12.06
N PHE A 41 8.92 4.63 -13.19
CA PHE A 41 8.24 3.95 -14.30
C PHE A 41 8.44 2.43 -14.31
N ASN A 42 9.40 1.93 -13.56
CA ASN A 42 9.61 0.51 -13.35
C ASN A 42 9.52 0.25 -11.84
N PRO A 43 8.32 0.39 -11.23
CA PRO A 43 8.14 -0.16 -9.91
C PRO A 43 8.49 -1.64 -10.06
N THR A 44 9.58 -2.09 -9.45
CA THR A 44 9.63 -3.49 -9.00
C THR A 44 8.25 -3.73 -8.42
N THR A 45 7.55 -4.74 -8.93
CA THR A 45 6.26 -5.18 -8.42
C THR A 45 6.49 -5.68 -7.00
N THR A 46 6.73 -4.76 -6.09
CA THR A 46 6.70 -4.97 -4.67
C THR A 46 5.23 -5.12 -4.41
N THR A 47 4.75 -6.37 -4.46
CA THR A 47 3.45 -6.74 -3.93
C THR A 47 3.43 -6.17 -2.52
N ILE A 48 2.63 -5.15 -2.31
CA ILE A 48 2.41 -4.57 -1.00
C ILE A 48 1.48 -5.55 -0.30
N GLY A 49 1.87 -6.08 0.85
CA GLY A 49 1.14 -7.16 1.51
C GLY A 49 1.62 -8.56 1.08
N LEU A 50 0.82 -9.56 1.40
CA LEU A 50 1.08 -10.96 1.03
C LEU A 50 1.02 -11.15 -0.49
N GLU A 51 1.78 -12.15 -0.97
CA GLU A 51 1.78 -12.56 -2.37
C GLU A 51 0.44 -13.24 -2.72
N ILE A 52 -0.07 -12.98 -3.92
CA ILE A 52 -1.30 -13.61 -4.39
C ILE A 52 -1.06 -15.12 -4.56
N GLY A 53 -1.98 -15.92 -4.03
CA GLY A 53 -1.95 -17.38 -4.05
C GLY A 53 -1.33 -18.01 -2.80
N THR A 54 -0.82 -17.23 -1.85
CA THR A 54 -0.35 -17.77 -0.56
C THR A 54 -1.50 -17.96 0.42
N GLU A 55 -1.38 -18.96 1.28
CA GLU A 55 -2.29 -19.15 2.42
C GLU A 55 -2.28 -17.93 3.35
N ALA A 56 -3.47 -17.44 3.68
CA ALA A 56 -3.64 -16.32 4.60
C ALA A 56 -3.31 -16.77 6.04
N PRO A 57 -2.44 -16.06 6.77
CA PRO A 57 -2.12 -16.42 8.15
C PRO A 57 -3.36 -16.42 9.04
N ASP A 58 -3.58 -17.51 9.77
CA ASP A 58 -4.67 -17.57 10.74
C ASP A 58 -4.44 -16.60 11.91
N PHE A 59 -5.53 -16.17 12.52
CA PHE A 59 -5.54 -15.35 13.73
C PHE A 59 -6.81 -15.66 14.53
N THR A 60 -6.76 -15.39 15.83
CA THR A 60 -7.94 -15.47 16.72
C THR A 60 -7.95 -14.22 17.60
N LEU A 61 -9.04 -13.46 17.55
CA LEU A 61 -9.21 -12.23 18.31
C LEU A 61 -10.62 -12.18 18.91
N VAL A 62 -10.79 -11.40 19.97
CA VAL A 62 -12.11 -11.11 20.55
C VAL A 62 -12.62 -9.79 19.97
N SER A 63 -13.78 -9.81 19.35
CA SER A 63 -14.44 -8.64 18.76
C SER A 63 -14.81 -7.60 19.82
N PHE A 64 -15.11 -6.38 19.38
CA PHE A 64 -15.59 -5.33 20.29
C PHE A 64 -16.96 -5.65 20.91
N GLU A 65 -17.71 -6.59 20.33
CA GLU A 65 -18.98 -7.10 20.88
C GLU A 65 -18.79 -8.29 21.84
N GLY A 66 -17.54 -8.76 22.01
CA GLY A 66 -17.17 -9.81 22.96
C GLY A 66 -17.22 -11.23 22.40
N GLU A 67 -17.38 -11.38 21.08
CA GLU A 67 -17.37 -12.66 20.40
C GLU A 67 -15.95 -13.02 19.94
N GLU A 68 -15.51 -14.25 20.16
CA GLU A 68 -14.23 -14.73 19.61
C GLU A 68 -14.43 -15.07 18.13
N ALA A 69 -13.52 -14.58 17.29
CA ALA A 69 -13.51 -14.85 15.85
C ALA A 69 -12.10 -15.22 15.41
N SER A 70 -12.00 -16.30 14.65
CA SER A 70 -10.79 -16.74 13.96
C SER A 70 -10.96 -16.71 12.46
N LEU A 71 -9.88 -16.49 11.70
CA LEU A 71 -10.00 -16.60 10.24
C LEU A 71 -10.40 -18.01 9.82
N SER A 72 -9.91 -19.02 10.53
CA SER A 72 -10.29 -20.43 10.31
C SER A 72 -11.77 -20.74 10.56
N ASP A 73 -12.53 -19.89 11.25
CA ASP A 73 -13.99 -20.05 11.38
C ASP A 73 -14.73 -19.84 10.05
N TYR A 74 -14.06 -19.21 9.08
CA TYR A 74 -14.58 -18.85 7.76
C TYR A 74 -14.11 -19.78 6.64
N GLN A 75 -13.57 -20.97 6.95
CA GLN A 75 -13.18 -21.94 5.92
C GLN A 75 -14.37 -22.35 5.05
N GLY A 76 -14.15 -22.37 3.73
CA GLY A 76 -15.20 -22.62 2.74
C GLY A 76 -16.01 -21.36 2.36
N GLU A 77 -15.69 -20.21 2.96
CA GLU A 77 -16.29 -18.91 2.64
C GLU A 77 -15.25 -17.94 2.09
N LYS A 78 -15.66 -17.00 1.24
CA LYS A 78 -14.77 -15.91 0.81
C LYS A 78 -14.72 -14.86 1.90
N VAL A 79 -13.52 -14.35 2.17
CA VAL A 79 -13.32 -13.32 3.20
C VAL A 79 -12.77 -12.04 2.58
N PHE A 80 -13.42 -10.93 2.89
CA PHE A 80 -12.95 -9.57 2.66
C PHE A 80 -12.40 -9.01 3.97
N LEU A 81 -11.08 -9.12 4.13
CA LEU A 81 -10.37 -8.69 5.34
C LEU A 81 -9.90 -7.25 5.18
N VAL A 82 -10.30 -6.37 6.10
CA VAL A 82 -10.04 -4.92 6.04
C VAL A 82 -9.25 -4.46 7.26
N PHE A 83 -8.08 -3.89 7.04
CA PHE A 83 -7.30 -3.22 8.07
C PHE A 83 -7.64 -1.73 8.08
N SER A 84 -8.16 -1.23 9.20
CA SER A 84 -8.73 0.11 9.34
C SER A 84 -8.22 0.86 10.57
N SER A 85 -8.59 2.13 10.70
CA SER A 85 -8.35 2.94 11.89
C SER A 85 -9.43 4.00 12.09
N THR A 86 -9.83 4.22 13.35
CA THR A 86 -10.81 5.24 13.77
C THR A 86 -10.32 6.68 13.55
N ASP A 87 -9.01 6.91 13.53
CA ASP A 87 -8.36 8.22 13.29
C ASP A 87 -7.85 8.40 11.85
N CYS A 88 -8.39 7.63 10.90
CA CYS A 88 -7.99 7.65 9.50
C CYS A 88 -9.12 8.20 8.61
N LEU A 89 -8.90 9.35 7.99
CA LEU A 89 -9.90 9.99 7.13
C LEU A 89 -10.33 9.10 5.96
N TYR A 90 -9.37 8.52 5.23
CA TYR A 90 -9.64 7.63 4.10
C TYR A 90 -10.38 6.35 4.51
N CYS A 91 -10.15 5.87 5.74
CA CYS A 91 -10.83 4.71 6.28
C CYS A 91 -12.32 5.01 6.49
N LYS A 92 -12.64 6.20 7.04
CA LYS A 92 -14.03 6.67 7.19
C LYS A 92 -14.72 6.87 5.84
N GLU A 93 -14.01 7.42 4.86
CA GLU A 93 -14.54 7.61 3.50
C GLU A 93 -14.79 6.27 2.77
N PHE A 94 -14.07 5.20 3.14
CA PHE A 94 -14.21 3.87 2.53
C PHE A 94 -15.34 3.02 3.17
N LEU A 95 -15.78 3.33 4.38
CA LEU A 95 -16.87 2.59 5.05
C LEU A 95 -18.15 2.44 4.21
N PRO A 96 -18.65 3.47 3.50
CA PRO A 96 -19.82 3.32 2.63
C PRO A 96 -19.61 2.29 1.51
N GLU A 97 -18.41 2.22 0.94
CA GLU A 97 -18.06 1.23 -0.11
C GLU A 97 -18.05 -0.19 0.46
N ILE A 98 -17.53 -0.38 1.69
CA ILE A 98 -17.59 -1.67 2.39
C ILE A 98 -19.04 -2.10 2.62
N LYS A 99 -19.92 -1.17 3.03
CA LYS A 99 -21.34 -1.47 3.23
C LYS A 99 -22.06 -1.82 1.94
N GLU A 100 -21.77 -1.09 0.85
CA GLU A 100 -22.32 -1.42 -0.47
C GLU A 100 -21.87 -2.82 -0.89
N PHE A 101 -20.59 -3.12 -0.75
CA PHE A 101 -20.03 -4.46 -1.00
C PHE A 101 -20.71 -5.55 -0.16
N HIS A 102 -20.95 -5.30 1.14
CA HIS A 102 -21.64 -6.26 2.00
C HIS A 102 -23.06 -6.59 1.52
N ASN A 103 -23.78 -5.58 1.04
CA ASN A 103 -25.14 -5.74 0.54
C ASN A 103 -25.18 -6.44 -0.83
N ASP A 104 -24.22 -6.14 -1.70
CA ASP A 104 -24.14 -6.70 -3.05
C ASP A 104 -23.61 -8.14 -3.06
N PHE A 105 -22.77 -8.50 -2.09
CA PHE A 105 -22.11 -9.80 -1.97
C PHE A 105 -22.30 -10.40 -0.56
N PRO A 106 -23.54 -10.74 -0.16
CA PRO A 106 -23.83 -11.28 1.17
C PRO A 106 -23.17 -12.64 1.43
N GLU A 107 -22.73 -13.34 0.39
CA GLU A 107 -21.93 -14.58 0.48
C GLU A 107 -20.46 -14.34 0.84
N VAL A 108 -19.97 -13.10 0.79
CA VAL A 108 -18.61 -12.75 1.18
C VAL A 108 -18.62 -12.22 2.61
N LYS A 109 -17.85 -12.87 3.47
CA LYS A 109 -17.71 -12.46 4.87
C LYS A 109 -16.75 -11.29 4.98
N ILE A 110 -17.13 -10.30 5.77
CA ILE A 110 -16.31 -9.12 6.02
C ILE A 110 -15.77 -9.24 7.43
N ILE A 111 -14.46 -9.09 7.55
CA ILE A 111 -13.77 -8.98 8.84
C ILE A 111 -12.96 -7.69 8.81
N MET A 112 -13.17 -6.82 9.79
CA MET A 112 -12.40 -5.59 9.90
C MET A 112 -11.52 -5.61 11.14
N ILE A 113 -10.20 -5.47 10.96
CA ILE A 113 -9.26 -5.28 12.06
C ILE A 113 -9.00 -3.78 12.20
N SER A 114 -9.46 -3.18 13.29
CA SER A 114 -9.51 -1.73 13.45
C SER A 114 -8.63 -1.21 14.58
N LYS A 115 -7.81 -0.21 14.28
CA LYS A 115 -7.02 0.54 15.25
C LYS A 115 -7.81 1.70 15.83
N GLY A 116 -7.95 1.71 17.16
CA GLY A 116 -8.61 2.75 17.94
C GLY A 116 -8.81 2.27 19.37
N THR A 117 -9.35 3.13 20.23
CA THR A 117 -9.86 2.66 21.54
C THR A 117 -11.15 1.86 21.36
N ASP A 118 -11.52 1.06 22.36
CA ASP A 118 -12.80 0.33 22.34
C ASP A 118 -13.98 1.30 22.18
N GLU A 119 -13.96 2.44 22.89
CA GLU A 119 -15.00 3.48 22.79
C GLU A 119 -15.11 4.05 21.37
N GLU A 120 -13.98 4.35 20.72
CA GLU A 120 -13.97 4.87 19.36
C GLU A 120 -14.49 3.85 18.34
N ASN A 121 -14.12 2.57 18.50
CA ASN A 121 -14.58 1.52 17.59
C ASN A 121 -16.06 1.21 17.79
N LEU A 122 -16.54 1.13 19.04
CA LEU A 122 -17.96 0.96 19.35
C LEU A 122 -18.81 2.12 18.81
N ALA A 123 -18.32 3.36 18.95
CA ALA A 123 -18.98 4.52 18.35
C ALA A 123 -19.03 4.42 16.82
N MET A 124 -17.93 4.01 16.17
CA MET A 124 -17.90 3.79 14.72
C MET A 124 -18.90 2.73 14.27
N ILE A 125 -18.99 1.60 14.99
CA ILE A 125 -19.95 0.51 14.74
C ILE A 125 -21.38 1.03 14.78
N GLU A 126 -21.73 1.75 15.84
CA GLU A 126 -23.09 2.29 16.06
C GLU A 126 -23.43 3.38 15.02
N GLU A 127 -22.57 4.38 14.86
CA GLU A 127 -22.80 5.52 13.97
C GLU A 127 -22.89 5.10 12.50
N SER A 128 -22.08 4.11 12.10
CA SER A 128 -22.05 3.63 10.71
C SER A 128 -22.99 2.45 10.48
N ASN A 129 -23.66 1.93 11.51
CA ASN A 129 -24.54 0.76 11.46
C ASN A 129 -23.86 -0.39 10.70
N LEU A 130 -22.72 -0.84 11.23
CA LEU A 130 -21.93 -1.97 10.70
C LEU A 130 -22.42 -3.27 11.35
N ASP A 131 -22.61 -4.30 10.55
CA ASP A 131 -23.22 -5.58 10.92
C ASP A 131 -22.33 -6.78 10.58
N PHE A 132 -21.01 -6.56 10.63
CA PHE A 132 -19.97 -7.56 10.41
C PHE A 132 -18.88 -7.48 11.48
N ASP A 133 -18.06 -8.51 11.58
CA ASP A 133 -17.04 -8.64 12.63
C ASP A 133 -16.02 -7.51 12.58
N ILE A 134 -15.91 -6.78 13.70
CA ILE A 134 -14.90 -5.76 13.90
C ILE A 134 -14.05 -6.15 15.10
N LEU A 135 -12.78 -6.44 14.81
CA LEU A 135 -11.79 -6.98 15.72
C LEU A 135 -10.76 -5.90 16.08
N PRO A 136 -10.17 -5.94 17.28
CA PRO A 136 -9.16 -4.99 17.70
C PRO A 136 -7.87 -5.15 16.90
N TRP A 137 -7.16 -4.04 16.70
CA TRP A 137 -5.84 -4.05 16.08
C TRP A 137 -4.83 -4.85 16.90
N ASP A 138 -4.32 -5.93 16.30
CA ASP A 138 -3.24 -6.74 16.85
C ASP A 138 -1.95 -6.58 16.04
N GLN A 139 -0.82 -6.38 16.74
CA GLN A 139 0.46 -6.09 16.08
C GLN A 139 1.06 -7.32 15.37
N ASP A 140 0.80 -8.52 15.87
CA ASP A 140 1.33 -9.75 15.28
C ASP A 140 0.53 -10.10 14.03
N VAL A 141 -0.80 -9.94 14.06
CA VAL A 141 -1.64 -10.09 12.88
C VAL A 141 -1.23 -9.12 11.78
N VAL A 142 -1.09 -7.84 12.09
CA VAL A 142 -0.70 -6.80 11.13
C VAL A 142 0.68 -7.08 10.50
N GLN A 143 1.63 -7.58 11.29
CA GLN A 143 2.96 -7.97 10.80
C GLN A 143 2.91 -9.21 9.91
N ASN A 144 2.17 -10.24 10.31
CA ASN A 144 1.99 -11.47 9.54
C ASN A 144 1.33 -11.19 8.19
N TYR A 145 0.40 -10.23 8.16
CA TYR A 145 -0.23 -9.73 6.93
C TYR A 145 0.56 -8.62 6.24
N GLN A 146 1.76 -8.26 6.68
CA GLN A 146 2.62 -7.28 6.02
C GLN A 146 1.91 -5.95 5.67
N VAL A 147 1.03 -5.49 6.56
CA VAL A 147 0.15 -4.34 6.31
C VAL A 147 0.95 -3.04 6.48
N PRO A 148 1.12 -2.22 5.42
CA PRO A 148 1.98 -1.03 5.46
C PRO A 148 1.29 0.21 6.08
N GLY A 149 -0.02 0.16 6.29
CA GLY A 149 -0.86 1.28 6.68
C GLY A 149 -2.34 1.01 6.41
N THR A 150 -3.19 1.98 6.66
CA THR A 150 -4.65 1.85 6.52
C THR A 150 -5.24 2.92 5.59
N PRO A 151 -6.35 2.62 4.89
CA PRO A 151 -7.00 1.31 4.82
C PRO A 151 -6.23 0.36 3.88
N PHE A 152 -6.16 -0.90 4.26
CA PHE A 152 -5.55 -1.97 3.47
C PHE A 152 -6.44 -3.19 3.47
N ILE A 153 -6.59 -3.83 2.33
CA ILE A 153 -7.59 -4.89 2.13
C ILE A 153 -6.95 -6.15 1.57
N TYR A 154 -7.56 -7.27 1.92
CA TYR A 154 -7.31 -8.60 1.38
C TYR A 154 -8.62 -9.22 0.90
N LEU A 155 -8.57 -9.90 -0.24
CA LEU A 155 -9.60 -10.89 -0.61
C LEU A 155 -8.99 -12.27 -0.47
N ILE A 156 -9.66 -13.13 0.29
CA ILE A 156 -9.26 -14.50 0.58
C ILE A 156 -10.34 -15.42 0.02
N ASP A 157 -9.93 -16.46 -0.69
CA ASP A 157 -10.86 -17.45 -1.26
C ASP A 157 -11.31 -18.49 -0.23
N GLU A 158 -12.23 -19.36 -0.66
CA GLU A 158 -12.82 -20.43 0.14
C GLU A 158 -11.80 -21.46 0.66
N ASP A 159 -10.64 -21.56 0.00
CA ASP A 159 -9.52 -22.44 0.38
C ASP A 159 -8.54 -21.73 1.35
N GLY A 160 -8.80 -20.48 1.72
CA GLY A 160 -7.96 -19.69 2.62
C GLY A 160 -6.77 -19.02 1.94
N ASN A 161 -6.75 -18.90 0.61
CA ASN A 161 -5.64 -18.29 -0.12
C ASN A 161 -5.92 -16.82 -0.50
N VAL A 162 -4.88 -16.00 -0.45
CA VAL A 162 -4.95 -14.58 -0.83
C VAL A 162 -5.15 -14.44 -2.33
N GLN A 163 -6.28 -13.89 -2.75
CA GLN A 163 -6.57 -13.57 -4.16
C GLN A 163 -6.28 -12.10 -4.50
N PHE A 164 -6.29 -11.23 -3.50
CA PHE A 164 -5.98 -9.81 -3.65
C PHE A 164 -5.34 -9.25 -2.38
N SER A 165 -4.41 -8.30 -2.55
CA SER A 165 -3.86 -7.48 -1.47
C SER A 165 -3.63 -6.04 -1.98
N GLY A 166 -4.05 -5.03 -1.23
CA GLY A 166 -3.89 -3.65 -1.70
C GLY A 166 -4.39 -2.56 -0.76
N LYS A 167 -3.97 -1.32 -1.04
CA LYS A 167 -4.52 -0.12 -0.36
C LYS A 167 -5.90 0.23 -0.93
N ALA A 168 -6.76 0.79 -0.10
CA ALA A 168 -8.05 1.33 -0.49
C ALA A 168 -8.11 2.87 -0.30
N PRO A 169 -9.04 3.60 -0.97
CA PRO A 169 -9.93 3.14 -2.04
C PRO A 169 -9.17 2.79 -3.32
N LEU A 170 -9.70 1.85 -4.11
CA LEU A 170 -9.14 1.41 -5.39
C LEU A 170 -9.40 2.49 -6.47
N LYS A 171 -8.61 3.57 -6.47
CA LYS A 171 -8.64 4.59 -7.53
C LYS A 171 -7.46 4.47 -8.49
#